data_AF-A0A844KFS0-F1
#
_entry.id   AF-A0A844KFS0-F1
#
_cell.length_a   1.000
_cell.length_b   1.000
_cell.length_c   1.000
_cell.angle_alpha   90.00
_cell.angle_beta   90.00
_cell.angle_gamma   90.00
#
_symmetry.space_group_name_H-M   'P 1'
#
loop_
_entity.id
_entity.type
_entity.pdbx_description
1 polymer ?
#
loop_
_entity_poly.entity_id
_entity_poly.type
_entity_poly.pdbx_seq_one_letter_code
_entity_poly.pdbx_strand_id
1 'polypeptide(L)'
;MTNEKIKRMLDACYQAKRIREMLPPLPEGIMSSHIRYMDMIQELQKQKVHVRVSDLSDVLNIPRPGVTRTIKEMEKKGLVQKTASPDDGRVTYLSLTEHGTEISEKYNENYFNELTPYLDDISDADADCMVQTIQKFYDIMCERSIQNDR
;
A
#
# COMPACT_ATOMS: atom_id res chain seq x y z
N MET A 1 -18.99 23.16 5.79
CA MET A 1 -17.64 23.14 5.16
C MET A 1 -17.37 24.52 4.57
N THR A 2 -16.22 25.15 4.83
CA THR A 2 -15.86 26.49 4.30
C THR A 2 -14.69 26.40 3.32
N ASN A 3 -14.56 27.35 2.39
CA ASN A 3 -13.43 27.39 1.44
C ASN A 3 -12.07 27.42 2.13
N GLU A 4 -11.96 28.15 3.24
CA GLU A 4 -10.75 28.17 4.07
C GLU A 4 -10.41 26.79 4.64
N LYS A 5 -11.42 26.05 5.14
CA LYS A 5 -11.24 24.70 5.65
C LYS A 5 -10.78 23.73 4.54
N ILE A 6 -11.34 23.85 3.33
CA ILE A 6 -10.93 23.03 2.17
C ILE A 6 -9.46 23.29 1.81
N LYS A 7 -9.01 24.55 1.77
CA LYS A 7 -7.59 24.88 1.52
C LYS A 7 -6.68 24.24 2.55
N ARG A 8 -7.02 24.35 3.84
CA ARG A 8 -6.25 23.72 4.93
C ARG A 8 -6.21 22.20 4.83
N MET A 9 -7.26 21.55 4.34
CA MET A 9 -7.25 20.10 4.07
C MET A 9 -6.24 19.75 2.96
N LEU A 10 -6.19 20.53 1.89
CA LEU A 10 -5.22 20.34 0.81
C LEU A 10 -3.78 20.63 1.27
N ASP A 11 -3.58 21.64 2.11
CA ASP A 11 -2.28 21.92 2.73
C ASP A 11 -1.82 20.74 3.62
N ALA A 12 -2.75 20.10 4.33
CA ALA A 12 -2.45 18.90 5.10
C ALA A 12 -2.01 17.73 4.19
N CYS A 13 -2.63 17.55 3.02
CA CYS A 13 -2.17 16.56 2.03
C CYS A 13 -0.75 16.86 1.53
N TYR A 14 -0.38 18.14 1.38
CA TYR A 14 0.98 18.53 1.04
C TYR A 14 1.99 18.14 2.15
N GLN A 15 1.65 18.38 3.43
CA GLN A 15 2.49 17.94 4.54
C GLN A 15 2.57 16.40 4.60
N ALA A 16 1.46 15.69 4.42
CA ALA A 16 1.44 14.23 4.38
C ALA A 16 2.36 13.67 3.29
N LYS A 17 2.40 14.29 2.11
CA LYS A 17 3.36 13.95 1.06
C LYS A 17 4.80 14.13 1.53
N ARG A 18 5.12 15.27 2.16
CA ARG A 18 6.48 15.53 2.68
C ARG A 18 6.89 14.56 3.78
N ILE A 19 5.98 14.18 4.68
CA ILE A 19 6.22 13.16 5.71
C ILE A 19 6.61 11.84 5.03
N ARG A 20 5.92 11.44 3.97
CA ARG A 20 6.25 10.24 3.19
C ARG A 20 7.61 10.34 2.48
N GLU A 21 8.05 11.55 2.11
CA GLU A 21 9.37 11.80 1.53
C GLU A 21 10.51 11.75 2.58
N MET A 22 10.19 11.77 3.88
CA MET A 22 11.17 11.59 4.97
C MET A 22 11.49 10.11 5.26
N LEU A 23 10.76 9.18 4.63
CA LEU A 23 11.05 7.75 4.74
C LEU A 23 12.43 7.44 4.13
N PRO A 24 13.12 6.37 4.60
CA PRO A 24 14.41 5.96 4.07
C PRO A 24 14.37 5.78 2.56
N PRO A 25 15.45 6.16 1.85
CA PRO A 25 15.53 5.92 0.43
C PRO A 25 15.49 4.42 0.16
N LEU A 26 14.64 4.04 -0.81
CA LEU A 26 14.53 2.67 -1.26
C LEU A 26 15.69 2.31 -2.20
N PRO A 27 16.07 1.02 -2.31
CA PRO A 27 17.06 0.57 -3.27
C PRO A 27 16.67 0.95 -4.70
N GLU A 28 17.67 1.05 -5.59
CA GLU A 28 17.43 1.43 -6.97
C GLU A 28 16.38 0.54 -7.65
N GLY A 29 15.39 1.18 -8.26
CA GLY A 29 14.28 0.49 -8.92
C GLY A 29 13.21 -0.06 -7.98
N ILE A 30 13.33 0.08 -6.66
CA ILE A 30 12.26 -0.25 -5.70
C ILE A 30 11.42 0.99 -5.44
N MET A 31 10.10 0.85 -5.54
CA MET A 31 9.12 1.90 -5.34
C MET A 31 8.35 1.66 -4.04
N SER A 32 7.84 2.72 -3.41
CA SER A 32 7.02 2.58 -2.21
C SER A 32 5.73 1.77 -2.44
N SER A 33 5.25 1.70 -3.69
CA SER A 33 4.15 0.80 -4.06
C SER A 33 4.55 -0.67 -3.95
N HIS A 34 5.81 -1.04 -4.25
CA HIS A 34 6.29 -2.41 -4.07
C HIS A 34 6.27 -2.79 -2.59
N ILE A 35 6.74 -1.90 -1.69
CA ILE A 35 6.68 -2.12 -0.24
C ILE A 35 5.24 -2.37 0.22
N ARG A 36 4.30 -1.51 -0.19
CA ARG A 36 2.88 -1.68 0.14
C ARG A 36 2.29 -2.99 -0.36
N TYR A 37 2.67 -3.45 -1.56
CA TYR A 37 2.20 -4.73 -2.08
C TYR A 37 2.78 -5.90 -1.28
N MET A 38 4.05 -5.83 -0.87
CA MET A 38 4.69 -6.89 -0.10
C MET A 38 4.05 -7.02 1.29
N ASP A 39 3.84 -5.88 1.96
CA ASP A 39 3.13 -5.80 3.23
C ASP A 39 1.72 -6.43 3.15
N MET A 40 0.93 -6.06 2.13
CA MET A 40 -0.41 -6.64 1.95
C MET A 40 -0.39 -8.13 1.60
N ILE A 41 0.60 -8.61 0.85
CA ILE A 41 0.76 -10.05 0.58
C ILE A 41 1.02 -10.78 1.90
N GLN A 42 1.95 -10.29 2.73
CA GLN A 42 2.27 -10.90 4.02
C GLN A 42 1.07 -10.89 4.98
N GLU A 43 0.35 -9.77 5.07
CA GLU A 43 -0.83 -9.66 5.92
C GLU A 43 -1.95 -10.60 5.48
N LEU A 44 -2.21 -10.70 4.16
CA LEU A 44 -3.17 -11.66 3.65
C LEU A 44 -2.72 -13.11 3.86
N GLN A 45 -1.42 -13.41 3.81
CA GLN A 45 -0.89 -14.75 4.10
C GLN A 45 -1.10 -15.16 5.57
N LYS A 46 -1.12 -14.21 6.52
CA LYS A 46 -1.44 -14.50 7.93
C LYS A 46 -2.90 -14.89 8.11
N GLN A 47 -3.81 -14.34 7.31
CA GLN A 47 -5.25 -14.58 7.41
C GLN A 47 -5.72 -15.79 6.59
N LYS A 48 -5.01 -16.12 5.51
CA LYS A 48 -5.33 -17.24 4.61
C LYS A 48 -4.07 -17.83 4.00
N VAL A 49 -4.12 -19.13 3.70
CA VAL A 49 -2.96 -19.88 3.18
C VAL A 49 -2.48 -19.38 1.81
N HIS A 50 -3.38 -18.85 0.97
CA HIS A 50 -3.07 -18.50 -0.42
C HIS A 50 -3.62 -17.12 -0.83
N VAL A 51 -2.74 -16.26 -1.33
CA VAL A 51 -3.07 -14.90 -1.79
C VAL A 51 -3.16 -14.85 -3.31
N ARG A 52 -4.21 -14.23 -3.84
CA ARG A 52 -4.47 -14.08 -5.28
C ARG A 52 -4.41 -12.61 -5.70
N VAL A 53 -4.29 -12.36 -7.00
CA VAL A 53 -4.37 -11.00 -7.58
C VAL A 53 -5.73 -10.34 -7.27
N SER A 54 -6.82 -11.11 -7.24
CA SER A 54 -8.14 -10.59 -6.86
C SER A 54 -8.15 -10.05 -5.43
N ASP A 55 -7.47 -10.74 -4.52
CA ASP A 55 -7.45 -10.36 -3.12
C ASP A 55 -6.71 -9.03 -2.92
N LEU A 56 -5.58 -8.85 -3.61
CA LEU A 56 -4.86 -7.58 -3.61
C LEU A 56 -5.67 -6.47 -4.27
N SER A 57 -6.42 -6.78 -5.33
CA SER A 57 -7.31 -5.82 -5.98
C SER A 57 -8.37 -5.30 -5.02
N ASP A 58 -8.99 -6.20 -4.26
CA ASP A 58 -10.05 -5.88 -3.32
C ASP A 58 -9.51 -5.06 -2.13
N VAL A 59 -8.38 -5.47 -1.53
CA VAL A 59 -7.80 -4.80 -0.35
C VAL A 59 -7.13 -3.47 -0.69
N LEU A 60 -6.44 -3.38 -1.83
CA LEU A 60 -5.78 -2.14 -2.23
C LEU A 60 -6.74 -1.14 -2.89
N ASN A 61 -7.97 -1.55 -3.20
CA ASN A 61 -8.93 -0.81 -4.03
C ASN A 61 -8.30 -0.36 -5.37
N ILE A 62 -7.51 -1.25 -6.00
CA ILE A 62 -6.86 -1.02 -7.29
C ILE A 62 -7.47 -1.98 -8.31
N PRO A 63 -7.83 -1.53 -9.53
CA PRO A 63 -8.32 -2.42 -10.56
C PRO A 63 -7.36 -3.57 -10.88
N ARG A 64 -7.88 -4.79 -11.08
CA ARG A 64 -7.09 -6.00 -11.37
C ARG A 64 -6.02 -5.82 -12.46
N PRO A 65 -6.27 -5.10 -13.58
CA PRO A 65 -5.22 -4.86 -14.58
C PRO A 65 -4.02 -4.08 -14.01
N GLY A 66 -4.28 -3.10 -13.13
CA GLY A 66 -3.25 -2.34 -12.42
C GLY A 66 -2.43 -3.23 -11.49
N VAL A 67 -3.11 -4.02 -10.65
CA VAL A 67 -2.45 -4.99 -9.75
C VAL A 67 -1.59 -5.97 -10.53
N THR A 68 -2.13 -6.54 -11.62
CA THR A 68 -1.41 -7.51 -12.46
C THR A 68 -0.14 -6.90 -13.06
N ARG A 69 -0.20 -5.65 -13.51
CA ARG A 69 0.96 -4.93 -14.05
C ARG A 69 2.04 -4.77 -12.98
N THR A 70 1.68 -4.32 -11.77
CA THR A 70 2.62 -4.14 -10.66
C THR A 70 3.23 -5.47 -10.23
N ILE A 71 2.42 -6.53 -10.07
CA ILE A 71 2.93 -7.86 -9.71
C ILE A 71 3.90 -8.40 -10.77
N LYS A 72 3.63 -8.22 -12.07
CA LYS A 72 4.55 -8.63 -13.14
C LYS A 72 5.88 -7.86 -13.08
N GLU A 73 5.84 -6.60 -12.69
CA GLU A 73 7.05 -5.81 -12.47
C GLU A 73 7.84 -6.30 -11.25
N MET A 74 7.16 -6.55 -10.13
CA MET A 74 7.75 -7.07 -8.90
C MET A 74 8.36 -8.47 -9.11
N GLU A 75 7.71 -9.32 -9.90
CA GLU A 75 8.22 -10.64 -10.29
C GLU A 75 9.52 -10.54 -11.11
N LYS A 76 9.59 -9.60 -12.07
CA LYS A 76 10.83 -9.33 -12.82
C LYS A 76 11.97 -8.83 -11.93
N LYS A 77 11.63 -8.14 -10.84
CA LYS A 77 12.58 -7.65 -9.83
C LYS A 77 12.92 -8.71 -8.78
N GLY A 78 12.36 -9.91 -8.89
CA GLY A 78 12.60 -11.00 -7.95
C GLY A 78 12.05 -10.71 -6.56
N LEU A 79 11.02 -9.88 -6.42
CA LEU A 79 10.39 -9.54 -5.13
C LEU A 79 9.20 -10.46 -4.79
N VAL A 80 8.48 -10.91 -5.82
CA VAL A 80 7.28 -11.74 -5.71
C VAL A 80 7.42 -12.92 -6.66
N GLN A 81 6.92 -14.07 -6.25
CA GLN A 81 6.80 -15.25 -7.11
C GLN A 81 5.34 -15.66 -7.28
N LYS A 82 5.06 -16.26 -8.45
CA LYS A 82 3.77 -16.83 -8.80
C LYS A 82 3.85 -18.34 -8.79
N THR A 83 2.91 -18.98 -8.10
CA THR A 83 2.78 -20.43 -8.09
C THR A 83 1.40 -20.80 -8.61
N ALA A 84 1.33 -21.70 -9.59
CA ALA A 84 0.05 -22.23 -10.05
C ALA A 84 -0.61 -23.02 -8.91
N SER A 85 -1.93 -22.90 -8.76
CA SER A 85 -2.65 -23.73 -7.82
C SER A 85 -2.56 -25.20 -8.25
N PRO A 86 -2.30 -26.13 -7.31
CA PRO A 86 -2.31 -27.55 -7.60
C PRO A 86 -3.72 -28.06 -7.96
N ASP A 87 -4.76 -27.36 -7.52
CA ASP A 87 -6.17 -27.74 -7.72
C ASP A 87 -6.76 -27.17 -9.03
N ASP A 88 -6.30 -25.98 -9.45
CA ASP A 88 -6.69 -25.35 -10.71
C ASP A 88 -5.54 -24.52 -11.30
N GLY A 89 -4.93 -25.01 -12.38
CA GLY A 89 -3.82 -24.32 -13.07
C GLY A 89 -4.17 -22.93 -13.63
N ARG A 90 -5.46 -22.54 -13.65
CA ARG A 90 -5.91 -21.18 -13.99
C ARG A 90 -5.79 -20.20 -12.82
N VAL A 91 -5.67 -20.71 -11.60
CA VAL A 91 -5.48 -19.91 -10.38
C VAL A 91 -3.99 -19.78 -10.11
N THR A 92 -3.56 -18.57 -9.76
CA THR A 92 -2.18 -18.28 -9.39
C THR A 92 -2.13 -17.68 -8.00
N TYR A 93 -1.25 -18.22 -7.17
CA TYR A 93 -0.96 -17.73 -5.85
C TYR A 93 0.28 -16.84 -5.87
N LEU A 94 0.27 -15.83 -5.01
CA LEU A 94 1.33 -14.86 -4.83
C LEU A 94 2.01 -15.12 -3.48
N SER A 95 3.34 -15.09 -3.48
CA SER A 95 4.15 -15.09 -2.26
C SER A 95 5.38 -14.23 -2.49
N LEU A 96 5.97 -13.72 -1.40
CA LEU A 96 7.26 -13.07 -1.50
C LEU A 96 8.36 -14.09 -1.79
N THR A 97 9.37 -13.65 -2.51
CA THR A 97 10.66 -14.37 -2.56
C THR A 97 11.45 -14.08 -1.29
N GLU A 98 12.58 -14.75 -1.10
CA GLU A 98 13.56 -14.40 -0.06
C GLU A 98 13.99 -12.93 -0.17
N HIS A 99 14.39 -12.50 -1.37
CA HIS A 99 14.76 -11.10 -1.63
C HIS A 99 13.62 -10.12 -1.32
N GLY A 100 12.39 -10.42 -1.71
CA GLY A 100 11.24 -9.57 -1.39
C GLY A 100 10.96 -9.49 0.11
N THR A 101 11.18 -10.59 0.83
CA THR A 101 11.02 -10.67 2.29
C THR A 101 12.06 -9.79 2.98
N GLU A 102 13.33 -9.89 2.61
CA GLU A 102 14.41 -9.04 3.17
C GLU A 102 14.14 -7.54 2.96
N ILE A 103 13.65 -7.16 1.77
CA ILE A 103 13.29 -5.77 1.48
C ILE A 103 12.08 -5.34 2.32
N SER A 104 11.06 -6.20 2.45
CA SER A 104 9.88 -5.90 3.28
C SER A 104 10.27 -5.70 4.74
N GLU A 105 11.02 -6.64 5.32
CA GLU A 105 11.48 -6.56 6.71
C GLU A 105 12.27 -5.28 6.97
N LYS A 106 13.21 -4.93 6.08
CA LYS A 106 14.07 -3.76 6.27
C LYS A 106 13.34 -2.43 6.10
N TYR A 107 12.48 -2.31 5.09
CA TYR A 107 11.87 -1.03 4.69
C TYR A 107 10.41 -0.88 5.11
N ASN A 108 9.84 -1.88 5.77
CA ASN A 108 8.51 -1.87 6.35
C ASN A 108 8.59 -2.19 7.86
N GLU A 109 8.75 -3.46 8.23
CA GLU A 109 8.61 -3.88 9.63
C GLU A 109 9.63 -3.21 10.56
N ASN A 110 10.93 -3.34 10.27
CA ASN A 110 11.98 -2.76 11.11
C ASN A 110 11.86 -1.25 11.18
N TYR A 111 11.57 -0.61 10.05
CA TYR A 111 11.46 0.84 9.98
C TYR A 111 10.28 1.38 10.79
N PHE A 112 9.08 0.79 10.67
CA PHE A 112 7.92 1.26 11.44
C PHE A 112 8.05 0.92 12.94
N ASN A 113 8.70 -0.19 13.29
CA ASN A 113 9.04 -0.50 14.67
C ASN A 113 10.00 0.54 15.26
N GLU A 114 11.01 0.98 14.51
CA GLU A 114 11.92 2.06 14.92
C GLU A 114 11.22 3.41 15.06
N LEU A 115 10.19 3.68 14.24
CA LEU A 115 9.41 4.92 14.32
C LEU A 115 8.46 4.97 15.52
N THR A 116 7.97 3.81 15.99
CA THR A 116 6.90 3.73 17.00
C THR A 116 7.16 4.62 18.22
N PRO A 117 8.34 4.60 18.88
CA PRO A 117 8.60 5.43 20.07
C PRO A 117 8.56 6.95 19.82
N TYR A 118 8.75 7.39 18.57
CA TYR A 118 8.68 8.80 18.20
C TYR A 118 7.26 9.28 17.92
N LEU A 119 6.30 8.35 17.85
CA LEU A 119 4.90 8.62 17.57
C LEU A 119 4.01 8.46 18.81
N ASP A 120 4.59 8.22 19.99
CA ASP A 120 3.87 8.02 21.27
C ASP A 120 2.97 9.21 21.67
N ASP A 121 3.25 10.40 21.14
CA ASP A 121 2.41 11.61 21.35
C ASP A 121 1.10 11.59 20.53
N ILE A 122 0.94 10.66 19.59
CA ILE A 122 -0.27 10.48 18.79
C ILE A 122 -1.05 9.30 19.35
N SER A 123 -2.23 9.58 19.91
CA SER A 123 -3.11 8.52 20.40
C SER A 123 -3.64 7.65 19.25
N ASP A 124 -3.92 6.37 19.52
CA ASP A 124 -4.55 5.46 18.54
C ASP A 124 -5.85 6.06 17.97
N ALA A 125 -6.63 6.75 18.81
CA ALA A 125 -7.87 7.40 18.38
C ALA A 125 -7.63 8.55 17.38
N ASP A 126 -6.57 9.34 17.58
CA ASP A 126 -6.20 10.41 16.64
C ASP A 126 -5.65 9.83 15.33
N ALA A 127 -4.85 8.76 15.42
CA ALA A 127 -4.33 8.04 14.26
C ALA A 127 -5.46 7.44 13.41
N ASP A 128 -6.41 6.74 14.04
CA ASP A 128 -7.59 6.16 13.39
C ASP A 128 -8.45 7.25 12.75
N CYS A 129 -8.69 8.36 13.46
CA CYS A 129 -9.43 9.50 12.94
C CYS A 129 -8.75 10.10 11.71
N MET A 130 -7.42 10.24 11.73
CA MET A 130 -6.62 10.71 10.59
C MET A 130 -6.78 9.77 9.39
N VAL A 131 -6.60 8.47 9.58
CA VAL A 131 -6.72 7.45 8.51
C VAL A 131 -8.11 7.49 7.88
N GLN A 132 -9.17 7.47 8.70
CA GLN A 132 -10.55 7.51 8.22
C GLN A 132 -10.86 8.80 7.44
N THR A 133 -10.40 9.95 7.96
CA THR A 133 -10.66 11.25 7.33
C THR A 133 -9.94 11.39 6.00
N ILE A 134 -8.68 10.96 5.91
CA ILE A 134 -7.91 10.97 4.66
C ILE A 134 -8.53 10.03 3.64
N GLN A 135 -8.92 8.81 4.04
CA GLN A 135 -9.58 7.86 3.14
C GLN A 135 -10.87 8.43 2.56
N LYS A 136 -11.74 8.97 3.43
CA LYS A 136 -12.99 9.61 2.99
C LYS A 136 -12.72 10.78 2.04
N PHE A 137 -11.69 11.59 2.30
CA PHE A 137 -11.35 12.70 1.42
C PHE A 137 -10.82 12.21 0.06
N TYR A 138 -9.99 11.16 0.05
CA TYR A 138 -9.50 10.53 -1.17
C TYR A 138 -10.64 10.01 -2.04
N ASP A 139 -11.59 9.26 -1.45
CA ASP A 139 -12.73 8.69 -2.18
C ASP A 139 -13.57 9.77 -2.88
N ILE A 140 -13.90 10.86 -2.16
CA ILE A 140 -14.63 12.01 -2.71
C ILE A 140 -13.88 12.64 -3.90
N MET A 141 -12.55 12.79 -3.78
CA MET A 141 -11.73 13.39 -4.83
C MET A 141 -11.63 12.49 -6.07
N CYS A 142 -11.55 11.17 -5.88
CA CYS A 142 -11.56 10.19 -6.97
C CYS A 142 -12.91 10.14 -7.71
N GLU A 143 -14.02 10.15 -6.99
CA GLU A 143 -15.36 10.21 -7.60
C GLU A 143 -15.52 11.48 -8.45
N ARG A 144 -15.04 12.62 -7.95
CA ARG A 144 -15.05 13.90 -8.68
C ARG A 144 -14.18 13.86 -9.94
N SER A 145 -12.97 13.28 -9.89
CA SER A 145 -12.10 13.22 -11.08
C SER A 145 -12.74 12.40 -12.20
N ILE A 146 -13.41 11.29 -11.87
CA ILE A 146 -14.11 10.44 -12.84
C ILE A 146 -15.28 11.19 -13.50
N GLN A 147 -15.96 12.09 -12.76
CA GLN A 147 -17.04 12.91 -13.31
C GLN A 147 -16.54 14.04 -14.21
N ASN A 148 -15.35 14.58 -13.95
CA ASN A 148 -14.75 15.63 -14.78
C ASN A 148 -14.15 15.10 -16.10
N ASP A 149 -13.85 13.80 -16.17
CA ASP A 149 -13.32 13.13 -17.37
C ASP A 149 -14.41 12.55 -18.29
N ARG A 150 -15.69 12.81 -17.98
CA ARG A 150 -16.86 12.45 -18.81
C ARG A 150 -17.45 13.69 -19.49
#